data_AF-A0A1F3NWF7-F1
#
_entry.id   AF-A0A1F3NWF7-F1
#
_cell.length_a   1.000
_cell.length_b   1.000
_cell.length_c   1.000
_cell.angle_alpha   90.00
_cell.angle_beta   90.00
_cell.angle_gamma   90.00
#
_symmetry.space_group_name_H-M   'P 1'
#
loop_
_entity.id
_entity.type
_entity.pdbx_description
1 polymer ?
#
loop_
_entity_poly.entity_id
_entity_poly.type
_entity_poly.pdbx_seq_one_letter_code
_entity_poly.pdbx_strand_id
1 'polypeptide(L)'
;MDKNDKLHLFESENAIIRHAAEICEKEDVSPEKLKEELNYLMNEYEELLNQSKIITKVSDRLQNKFNNANLLLQKKNIELRHTIDELTKAKISKKATTLVLIIAIGLFIISEGLIEPIVEQYTKSFLVGFAFKGTIALLLKPIESLLESTMLSHAMARRRKEIDLEIAKEKAGNF
;
A
#
# COMPACT_ATOMS: atom_id res chain seq x y z
N MET A 1 22.94 8.50 14.20
CA MET A 1 23.52 9.45 15.17
C MET A 1 23.92 8.65 16.38
N ASP A 2 25.22 8.48 16.54
CA ASP A 2 25.81 7.71 17.64
C ASP A 2 25.52 8.43 18.96
N LYS A 3 25.40 7.67 20.06
CA LYS A 3 25.11 8.20 21.40
C LYS A 3 26.21 9.18 21.87
N ASN A 4 27.43 9.03 21.35
CA ASN A 4 28.56 9.91 21.61
C ASN A 4 28.45 11.30 20.97
N ASP A 5 27.80 11.44 19.81
CA ASP A 5 27.71 12.74 19.12
C ASP A 5 26.79 13.74 19.86
N LYS A 6 25.89 13.24 20.70
CA LYS A 6 24.97 14.09 21.48
C LYS A 6 25.65 14.77 22.67
N LEU A 7 26.73 14.20 23.20
CA LEU A 7 27.41 14.76 24.37
C LEU A 7 28.20 16.03 24.01
N HIS A 8 28.75 16.10 22.79
CA HIS A 8 29.59 17.20 22.32
C HIS A 8 28.83 18.34 21.65
N LEU A 9 27.52 18.20 21.39
CA LEU A 9 26.74 19.16 20.59
C LEU A 9 26.59 20.54 21.25
N PHE A 10 26.82 20.64 22.56
CA PHE A 10 26.68 21.89 23.32
C PHE A 10 27.86 22.17 24.27
N GLU A 11 29.04 21.58 24.02
CA GLU A 11 30.18 21.78 24.92
C GLU A 11 30.71 23.22 24.89
N SER A 12 30.71 23.86 23.72
CA SER A 12 31.05 25.28 23.55
C SER A 12 30.10 26.20 24.31
N GLU A 13 28.79 25.96 24.20
CA GLU A 13 27.74 26.75 24.81
C GLU A 13 27.75 26.60 26.33
N ASN A 14 27.99 25.38 26.82
CA ASN A 14 28.19 25.13 28.24
C ASN A 14 29.45 25.81 28.77
N ALA A 15 30.53 25.89 27.97
CA ALA A 15 31.74 26.62 28.34
C ALA A 15 31.48 28.13 28.44
N ILE A 16 30.70 28.70 27.53
CA ILE A 16 30.31 30.14 27.56
C ILE A 16 29.45 30.45 28.80
N ILE A 17 28.48 29.59 29.13
CA ILE A 17 27.65 29.78 30.34
C ILE A 17 28.49 29.66 31.61
N ARG A 18 29.41 28.69 31.67
CA ARG A 18 30.35 28.55 32.80
C ARG A 18 31.26 29.76 32.93
N HIS A 19 31.77 30.26 31.81
CA HIS A 19 32.61 31.46 31.80
C HIS A 19 31.86 32.69 32.33
N ALA A 20 30.62 32.90 31.90
CA ALA A 20 29.77 33.97 32.41
C ALA A 20 29.47 33.81 33.92
N ALA A 21 29.22 32.59 34.38
CA ALA A 21 29.00 32.28 35.80
C ALA A 21 30.24 32.59 36.66
N GLU A 22 31.44 32.22 36.19
CA GLU A 22 32.72 32.50 36.85
C GLU A 22 33.04 34.00 36.95
N ILE A 23 32.53 34.82 36.01
CA ILE A 23 32.68 36.28 36.06
C ILE A 23 31.71 36.89 37.07
N CYS A 24 30.49 36.35 37.21
CA CYS A 24 29.53 36.78 38.23
C CYS A 24 29.98 36.46 39.67
N GLU A 25 30.82 35.45 39.88
CA GLU A 25 31.36 35.10 41.20
C GLU A 25 32.54 35.99 41.64
N LYS A 26 33.11 36.80 40.74
CA LYS A 26 34.23 37.70 41.08
C LYS A 26 33.69 39.00 41.71
N GLU A 27 34.12 39.31 42.93
CA GLU A 27 33.68 40.48 43.69
C GLU A 27 34.12 41.84 43.10
N ASP A 28 35.10 41.87 42.18
CA ASP A 28 35.75 43.11 41.71
C ASP A 28 35.81 43.20 40.18
N VAL A 29 34.65 43.11 39.53
CA VAL A 29 34.52 43.27 38.07
C VAL A 29 34.15 44.72 37.74
N SER A 30 35.01 45.39 36.95
CA SER A 30 34.71 46.73 36.43
C SER A 30 33.39 46.75 35.66
N PRO A 31 32.54 47.79 35.82
CA PRO A 31 31.29 47.95 35.07
C PRO A 31 31.46 47.87 33.55
N GLU A 32 32.62 48.29 33.02
CA GLU A 32 32.94 48.23 31.60
C GLU A 32 33.16 46.79 31.13
N LYS A 33 33.87 46.01 31.93
CA LYS A 33 34.14 44.60 31.65
C LYS A 33 32.87 43.75 31.75
N LEU A 34 31.99 44.07 32.70
CA LEU A 34 30.67 43.43 32.80
C LEU A 34 29.81 43.69 31.55
N LYS A 35 29.88 44.91 31.00
CA LYS A 35 29.14 45.27 29.79
C LYS A 35 29.67 44.57 28.54
N GLU A 36 30.98 44.40 28.44
CA GLU A 36 31.62 43.63 27.36
C GLU A 36 31.21 42.15 27.39
N GLU A 37 31.25 41.53 28.57
CA GLU A 37 30.88 40.12 28.76
C GLU A 37 29.38 39.88 28.53
N LEU A 38 28.53 40.82 28.96
CA LEU A 38 27.10 40.77 28.67
C LEU A 38 26.82 40.86 27.16
N ASN A 39 27.52 41.76 26.45
CA ASN A 39 27.42 41.87 25.00
C ASN A 39 27.90 40.59 24.30
N TYR A 40 28.99 39.99 24.78
CA TYR A 40 29.50 38.72 24.26
C TYR A 40 28.45 37.60 24.43
N LEU A 41 27.91 37.44 25.64
CA LEU A 41 26.86 36.45 25.93
C LEU A 41 25.59 36.67 25.09
N MET A 42 25.18 37.93 24.91
CA MET A 42 24.01 38.27 24.09
C MET A 42 24.20 37.87 22.63
N ASN A 43 25.38 38.09 22.06
CA ASN A 43 25.69 37.71 20.69
C ASN A 43 25.68 36.18 20.52
N GLU A 44 26.32 35.44 21.43
CA GLU A 44 26.36 33.97 21.39
C GLU A 44 24.96 33.35 21.56
N TYR A 45 24.12 33.94 22.42
CA TYR A 45 22.74 33.49 22.57
C TYR A 45 21.90 33.78 21.31
N GLU A 46 22.14 34.90 20.64
CA GLU A 46 21.51 35.21 19.36
C GLU A 46 21.89 34.18 18.27
N GLU A 47 23.17 33.78 18.21
CA GLU A 47 23.62 32.73 17.30
C GLU A 47 22.96 31.38 17.61
N LEU A 48 22.95 30.95 18.87
CA LEU A 48 22.31 29.71 19.29
C LEU A 48 20.80 29.70 18.97
N LEU A 49 20.12 30.83 19.22
CA LEU A 49 18.71 30.99 18.88
C LEU A 49 18.49 30.86 17.35
N ASN A 50 19.38 31.42 16.55
CA ASN A 50 19.32 31.29 15.09
C ASN A 50 19.55 29.85 14.62
N GLN A 51 20.50 29.12 15.22
CA GLN A 51 20.70 27.70 14.94
C GLN A 51 19.47 26.86 15.31
N SER A 52 18.88 27.09 16.48
CA SER A 52 17.66 26.42 16.92
C SER A 52 16.47 26.64 15.96
N LYS A 53 16.31 27.88 15.46
CA LYS A 53 15.32 28.19 14.41
C LYS A 53 15.56 27.39 13.14
N ILE A 54 16.81 27.19 12.72
CA ILE A 54 17.14 26.39 11.53
C ILE A 54 16.78 24.93 11.75
N ILE A 55 17.16 24.35 12.89
CA ILE A 55 16.84 22.96 13.25
C ILE A 55 15.32 22.74 13.23
N THR A 56 14.57 23.68 13.81
CA THR A 56 13.11 23.63 13.80
C THR A 56 12.55 23.63 12.38
N LYS A 57 13.00 24.57 11.53
CA LYS A 57 12.58 24.63 10.11
C LYS A 57 12.95 23.36 9.33
N VAL A 58 14.12 22.79 9.58
CA VAL A 58 14.55 21.54 8.93
C VAL A 58 13.71 20.36 9.43
N SER A 59 13.43 20.29 10.73
CA SER A 59 12.54 19.29 11.33
C SER A 59 11.14 19.36 10.70
N ASP A 60 10.55 20.54 10.62
CA ASP A 60 9.23 20.75 10.02
C ASP A 60 9.23 20.32 8.54
N ARG A 61 10.28 20.66 7.79
CA ARG A 61 10.44 20.23 6.40
C ARG A 61 10.57 18.71 6.29
N LEU A 62 11.30 18.06 7.18
CA LEU A 62 11.47 16.61 7.17
C LEU A 62 10.17 15.90 7.53
N GLN A 63 9.46 16.37 8.56
CA GLN A 63 8.14 15.86 8.93
C GLN A 63 7.16 16.01 7.76
N ASN A 64 7.15 17.16 7.07
CA ASN A 64 6.33 17.37 5.89
C ASN A 64 6.69 16.41 4.75
N LYS A 65 7.98 16.20 4.47
CA LYS A 65 8.44 15.22 3.47
C LYS A 65 8.05 13.80 3.84
N PHE A 66 8.20 13.43 5.11
CA PHE A 66 7.82 12.12 5.63
C PHE A 66 6.32 11.87 5.48
N ASN A 67 5.50 12.84 5.90
CA ASN A 67 4.04 12.77 5.77
C ASN A 67 3.62 12.66 4.30
N ASN A 68 4.22 13.47 3.42
CA ASN A 68 3.95 13.42 1.99
C ASN A 68 4.35 12.08 1.35
N ALA A 69 5.52 11.55 1.72
CA ALA A 69 5.97 10.24 1.25
C ALA A 69 5.05 9.11 1.73
N ASN A 70 4.63 9.16 3.00
CA ASN A 70 3.69 8.21 3.57
C ASN A 70 2.33 8.26 2.85
N LEU A 71 1.79 9.45 2.60
CA LEU A 71 0.55 9.62 1.82
C LEU A 71 0.69 9.08 0.40
N LEU A 72 1.82 9.33 -0.27
CA LEU A 72 2.09 8.82 -1.61
C LEU A 72 2.16 7.28 -1.61
N LEU A 73 2.84 6.70 -0.63
CA LEU A 73 2.93 5.25 -0.45
C LEU A 73 1.55 4.62 -0.21
N GLN A 74 0.74 5.21 0.66
CA GLN A 74 -0.63 4.75 0.88
C GLN A 74 -1.47 4.80 -0.40
N LYS A 75 -1.39 5.91 -1.14
CA LYS A 75 -2.10 6.06 -2.43
C LYS A 75 -1.64 4.99 -3.43
N LYS A 76 -0.33 4.76 -3.55
CA LYS A 76 0.24 3.74 -4.44
C LYS A 76 -0.14 2.32 -4.03
N ASN A 77 -0.20 2.03 -2.73
CA ASN A 77 -0.68 0.75 -2.24
C ASN A 77 -2.15 0.50 -2.59
N ILE A 78 -3.02 1.51 -2.50
CA ILE A 78 -4.43 1.40 -2.91
C ILE A 78 -4.53 1.15 -4.43
N GLU A 79 -3.79 1.93 -5.23
CA GLU A 79 -3.75 1.80 -6.69
C GLU A 79 -3.30 0.39 -7.11
N LEU A 80 -2.20 -0.10 -6.53
CA LEU A 80 -1.68 -1.45 -6.80
C LEU A 80 -2.69 -2.53 -6.44
N ARG A 81 -3.36 -2.41 -5.28
CA ARG A 81 -4.40 -3.38 -4.89
C ARG A 81 -5.53 -3.42 -5.91
N HIS A 82 -6.02 -2.25 -6.34
CA HIS A 82 -7.06 -2.15 -7.36
C HIS A 82 -6.63 -2.78 -8.68
N THR A 83 -5.46 -2.42 -9.19
CA THR A 83 -4.94 -2.97 -10.46
C THR A 83 -4.79 -4.49 -10.40
N ILE A 84 -4.30 -5.04 -9.29
CA ILE A 84 -4.15 -6.50 -9.20
C ILE A 84 -5.53 -7.19 -9.11
N ASP A 85 -6.50 -6.58 -8.42
CA ASP A 85 -7.86 -7.13 -8.35
C ASP A 85 -8.52 -7.13 -9.74
N GLU A 86 -8.35 -6.07 -10.53
CA GLU A 86 -8.81 -5.99 -11.92
C GLU A 86 -8.13 -7.03 -12.82
N LEU A 87 -6.81 -7.16 -12.73
CA LEU A 87 -6.04 -8.16 -13.49
C LEU A 87 -6.47 -9.57 -13.12
N THR A 88 -6.72 -9.83 -11.84
CA THR A 88 -7.20 -11.12 -11.34
C THR A 88 -8.58 -11.43 -11.90
N LYS A 89 -9.51 -10.48 -11.81
CA LYS A 89 -10.85 -10.61 -12.37
C LYS A 89 -10.80 -10.88 -13.88
N ALA A 90 -10.03 -10.10 -14.64
CA ALA A 90 -9.88 -10.29 -16.07
C ALA A 90 -9.29 -11.66 -16.44
N LYS A 91 -8.30 -12.14 -15.69
CA LYS A 91 -7.68 -13.45 -15.91
C LYS A 91 -8.65 -14.60 -15.61
N ILE A 92 -9.44 -14.49 -14.54
CA ILE A 92 -10.44 -15.49 -14.17
C ILE A 92 -11.59 -15.51 -15.16
N SER A 93 -12.10 -14.33 -15.52
CA SER A 93 -13.16 -14.17 -16.52
C SER A 93 -12.76 -14.85 -17.85
N LYS A 94 -11.54 -14.59 -18.36
CA LYS A 94 -11.01 -15.27 -19.55
C LYS A 94 -10.94 -16.80 -19.41
N LYS A 95 -10.51 -17.30 -18.24
CA LYS A 95 -10.46 -18.74 -17.96
C LYS A 95 -11.85 -19.36 -17.91
N ALA A 96 -12.82 -18.69 -17.28
CA ALA A 96 -14.20 -19.13 -17.17
C ALA A 96 -14.84 -19.24 -18.56
N THR A 97 -14.73 -18.19 -19.39
CA THR A 97 -15.24 -18.21 -20.77
C THR A 97 -14.61 -19.33 -21.60
N THR A 98 -13.30 -19.58 -21.43
CA THR A 98 -12.64 -20.68 -22.14
C THR A 98 -13.17 -22.05 -21.69
N LEU A 99 -13.42 -22.24 -20.39
CA LEU A 99 -14.01 -23.48 -19.89
C LEU A 99 -15.44 -23.67 -20.40
N VAL A 100 -16.24 -22.61 -20.39
CA VAL A 100 -17.61 -22.60 -20.93
C VAL A 100 -17.61 -22.96 -22.40
N LEU A 101 -16.66 -22.42 -23.19
CA LEU A 101 -16.52 -22.76 -24.61
C LEU A 101 -16.24 -24.25 -24.81
N ILE A 102 -15.32 -24.82 -24.02
CA ILE A 102 -15.01 -26.27 -24.10
C ILE A 102 -16.24 -27.10 -23.76
N ILE A 103 -16.98 -26.73 -22.70
CA ILE A 103 -18.22 -27.41 -22.30
C ILE A 103 -19.27 -27.29 -23.41
N ALA A 104 -19.42 -26.11 -24.01
CA ALA A 104 -20.37 -25.87 -25.10
C ALA A 104 -20.06 -26.75 -26.31
N ILE A 105 -18.78 -26.85 -26.70
CA ILE A 105 -18.35 -27.74 -27.79
C ILE A 105 -18.65 -29.20 -27.44
N GLY A 106 -18.34 -29.65 -26.21
CA GLY A 106 -18.65 -31.00 -25.76
C GLY A 106 -20.14 -31.32 -25.78
N LEU A 107 -20.97 -30.40 -25.29
CA LEU A 107 -22.43 -30.52 -25.32
C LEU A 107 -22.98 -30.54 -26.74
N PHE A 108 -22.38 -29.77 -27.66
CA PHE A 108 -22.79 -29.77 -29.07
C PHE A 108 -22.54 -31.14 -29.73
N ILE A 109 -21.36 -31.73 -29.51
CA ILE A 109 -21.02 -33.06 -30.03
C ILE A 109 -21.96 -34.13 -29.47
N ILE A 110 -22.23 -34.09 -28.16
CA ILE A 110 -23.18 -35.00 -27.51
C ILE A 110 -24.60 -34.81 -28.07
N SER A 111 -25.00 -33.56 -28.28
CA SER A 111 -26.31 -33.23 -28.83
C SER A 111 -26.48 -33.80 -30.24
N GLU A 112 -25.51 -33.62 -31.14
CA GLU A 112 -25.61 -34.14 -32.51
C GLU A 112 -25.47 -35.67 -32.56
N GLY A 113 -24.53 -36.25 -31.79
CA GLY A 113 -24.24 -37.68 -31.86
C GLY A 113 -25.26 -38.58 -31.15
N LEU A 114 -25.91 -38.10 -30.10
CA LEU A 114 -26.83 -38.91 -29.28
C LEU A 114 -28.27 -38.38 -29.30
N ILE A 115 -28.47 -37.08 -29.11
CA ILE A 115 -29.82 -36.51 -28.91
C ILE A 115 -30.56 -36.38 -30.23
N GLU A 116 -29.89 -35.89 -31.28
CA GLU A 116 -30.49 -35.67 -32.60
C GLU A 116 -31.09 -36.93 -33.24
N PRO A 117 -30.41 -38.09 -33.31
CA PRO A 117 -31.01 -39.31 -33.86
C PRO A 117 -32.22 -39.81 -33.06
N ILE A 118 -32.26 -39.56 -31.75
CA ILE A 118 -33.42 -39.88 -30.90
C ILE A 118 -34.57 -38.93 -31.24
N VAL A 119 -34.31 -37.62 -31.28
CA VAL A 119 -35.33 -36.60 -31.56
C VAL A 119 -35.92 -36.78 -32.97
N GLU A 120 -35.12 -37.14 -33.98
CA GLU A 120 -35.59 -37.42 -35.33
C GLU A 120 -36.50 -38.65 -35.41
N GLN A 121 -36.26 -39.67 -34.58
CA GLN A 121 -37.14 -40.86 -34.50
C GLN A 121 -38.52 -40.51 -33.94
N TYR A 122 -38.61 -39.59 -32.96
CA TYR A 122 -39.87 -39.22 -32.32
C TYR A 122 -40.58 -38.03 -32.99
N THR A 123 -39.83 -37.16 -33.66
CA THR A 123 -40.31 -35.90 -34.21
C THR A 123 -39.69 -35.66 -35.57
N LYS A 124 -40.47 -35.83 -36.65
CA LYS A 124 -40.04 -35.52 -38.04
C LYS A 124 -39.87 -34.01 -38.32
N SER A 125 -39.85 -33.18 -37.28
CA SER A 125 -39.83 -31.72 -37.40
C SER A 125 -38.44 -31.17 -37.08
N PHE A 126 -37.74 -30.76 -38.14
CA PHE A 126 -36.47 -30.03 -38.10
C PHE A 126 -36.48 -28.85 -37.09
N LEU A 127 -37.62 -28.19 -36.95
CA LEU A 127 -37.80 -27.02 -36.09
C LEU A 127 -37.62 -27.34 -34.59
N VAL A 128 -37.93 -28.56 -34.15
CA VAL A 128 -37.79 -29.00 -32.76
C VAL A 128 -36.31 -29.18 -32.39
N GLY A 129 -35.51 -29.77 -33.28
CA GLY A 129 -34.06 -29.89 -33.10
C GLY A 129 -33.39 -28.52 -33.01
N PHE A 130 -33.79 -27.57 -33.86
CA PHE A 130 -33.29 -26.20 -33.82
C PHE A 130 -33.66 -25.47 -32.52
N ALA A 131 -34.90 -25.60 -32.06
CA ALA A 131 -35.35 -25.00 -30.80
C ALA A 131 -34.60 -25.55 -29.58
N PHE A 132 -34.26 -26.85 -29.60
CA PHE A 132 -33.49 -27.49 -28.54
C PHE A 132 -32.05 -26.94 -28.46
N LYS A 133 -31.37 -26.82 -29.61
CA LYS A 133 -30.04 -26.20 -29.71
C LYS A 133 -30.06 -24.74 -29.23
N GLY A 134 -31.09 -23.98 -29.61
CA GLY A 134 -31.28 -22.60 -29.13
C GLY A 134 -31.49 -22.51 -27.61
N THR A 135 -32.24 -23.44 -27.04
CA THR A 135 -32.50 -23.49 -25.59
C THR A 135 -31.21 -23.80 -24.81
N ILE A 136 -30.41 -24.76 -25.27
CA ILE A 136 -29.10 -25.08 -24.67
C ILE A 136 -28.16 -23.87 -24.74
N ALA A 137 -28.10 -23.19 -25.90
CA ALA A 137 -27.28 -22.00 -26.07
C ALA A 137 -27.68 -20.86 -25.11
N LEU A 138 -28.99 -20.70 -24.87
CA LEU A 138 -29.51 -19.70 -23.94
C LEU A 138 -29.18 -20.05 -22.48
N LEU A 139 -29.17 -21.33 -22.12
CA LEU A 139 -28.82 -21.83 -20.78
C LEU A 139 -27.32 -21.78 -20.47
N LEU A 140 -26.45 -21.69 -21.48
CA LEU A 140 -25.00 -21.56 -21.26
C LEU A 140 -24.61 -20.25 -20.55
N LYS A 141 -25.35 -19.16 -20.78
CA LYS A 141 -25.01 -17.84 -20.23
C LYS A 141 -25.19 -17.74 -18.71
N PRO A 142 -26.28 -18.24 -18.10
CA PRO A 142 -26.38 -18.39 -16.65
C PRO A 142 -25.25 -19.24 -16.07
N ILE A 143 -24.89 -20.35 -16.74
CA ILE A 143 -23.83 -21.25 -16.30
C ILE A 143 -22.47 -20.53 -16.32
N GLU A 144 -22.18 -19.76 -17.36
CA GLU A 144 -20.98 -18.92 -17.45
C GLU A 144 -20.86 -17.96 -16.27
N SER A 145 -21.94 -17.24 -15.96
CA SER A 145 -21.95 -16.27 -14.86
C SER A 145 -21.73 -16.93 -13.49
N LEU A 146 -22.33 -18.10 -13.25
CA LEU A 146 -22.12 -18.87 -12.02
C LEU A 146 -20.68 -19.38 -11.92
N LEU A 147 -20.12 -19.87 -13.02
CA LEU A 147 -18.76 -20.38 -13.06
C LEU A 147 -17.74 -19.26 -12.81
N GLU A 148 -17.93 -18.10 -13.44
CA GLU A 148 -17.09 -16.92 -13.20
C GLU A 148 -17.17 -16.47 -11.73
N SER A 149 -18.37 -16.35 -11.18
CA SER A 149 -18.59 -15.92 -9.79
C SER A 149 -17.94 -16.86 -8.78
N THR A 150 -18.13 -18.17 -8.96
CA THR A 150 -17.53 -19.17 -8.07
C THR A 150 -16.01 -19.18 -8.19
N MET A 151 -15.44 -19.19 -9.40
CA MET A 151 -13.99 -19.15 -9.59
C MET A 151 -13.36 -17.87 -9.03
N LEU A 152 -14.03 -16.73 -9.20
CA LEU A 152 -13.57 -15.45 -8.68
C LEU A 152 -13.57 -15.43 -7.15
N SER A 153 -14.67 -15.88 -6.53
CA SER A 153 -14.77 -15.98 -5.07
C SER A 153 -13.67 -16.87 -4.48
N HIS A 154 -13.43 -18.04 -5.07
CA HIS A 154 -12.37 -18.95 -4.61
C HIS A 154 -10.96 -18.36 -4.77
N ALA A 155 -10.67 -17.69 -5.88
CA ALA A 155 -9.36 -17.08 -6.10
C ALA A 155 -9.11 -15.91 -5.15
N MET A 156 -10.10 -15.05 -4.95
CA MET A 156 -10.00 -13.92 -4.01
C MET A 156 -9.83 -14.42 -2.57
N ALA A 157 -10.55 -15.47 -2.17
CA ALA A 157 -10.41 -16.06 -0.84
C ALA A 157 -9.01 -16.65 -0.59
N ARG A 158 -8.42 -17.34 -1.57
CA ARG A 158 -7.03 -17.85 -1.47
C ARG A 158 -6.03 -16.72 -1.32
N ARG A 159 -6.16 -15.69 -2.15
CA ARG A 159 -5.25 -14.53 -2.12
C ARG A 159 -5.34 -13.76 -0.80
N ARG A 160 -6.55 -13.62 -0.24
CA ARG A 160 -6.73 -13.01 1.08
C ARG A 160 -5.98 -13.80 2.17
N LYS A 161 -6.06 -15.13 2.15
CA LYS A 161 -5.30 -15.98 3.08
C LYS A 161 -3.78 -15.84 2.91
N GLU A 162 -3.29 -15.70 1.69
CA GLU A 162 -1.86 -15.47 1.42
C GLU A 162 -1.39 -14.14 2.02
N ILE A 163 -2.16 -13.06 1.82
CA ILE A 163 -1.87 -11.74 2.40
C ILE A 163 -1.90 -11.81 3.94
N ASP A 164 -2.92 -12.45 4.52
CA ASP A 164 -3.03 -12.59 5.98
C ASP A 164 -1.85 -13.40 6.56
N LEU A 165 -1.36 -14.42 5.83
CA LEU A 165 -0.19 -15.20 6.21
C LEU A 165 1.10 -14.38 6.12
N GLU A 166 1.28 -13.58 5.08
CA GLU A 166 2.43 -12.68 4.92
C GLU A 166 2.48 -11.65 6.06
N ILE A 167 1.34 -11.01 6.37
CA ILE A 167 1.23 -10.08 7.49
C ILE A 167 1.56 -10.77 8.82
N ALA A 168 1.10 -12.00 9.02
CA ALA A 168 1.41 -12.77 10.22
C ALA A 168 2.92 -13.09 10.33
N LYS A 169 3.58 -13.43 9.21
CA LYS A 169 5.03 -13.67 9.17
C LYS A 169 5.84 -12.41 9.45
N GLU A 170 5.45 -11.26 8.87
CA GLU A 170 6.12 -9.99 9.11
C GLU A 170 6.03 -9.56 10.58
N LYS A 171 4.89 -9.79 11.22
CA LYS A 171 4.73 -9.56 12.66
C LYS A 171 5.54 -10.52 13.53
N ALA A 172 5.68 -11.78 13.12
CA ALA A 172 6.44 -12.78 13.87
C ALA A 172 7.96 -12.64 13.72
N GLY A 173 8.45 -12.11 12.59
CA GLY A 173 9.88 -11.89 12.35
C GLY A 173 10.45 -10.59 12.93
N ASN A 174 9.61 -9.71 13.46
CA ASN A 174 10.00 -8.47 14.13
C ASN A 174 10.06 -8.60 15.67
N PHE A 175 10.10 -9.83 16.21
CA PHE A 175 10.33 -10.14 17.62
C PHE A 175 11.66 -10.88 17.82
#